data_AF-A0A2L2Z5X9-F1
#
_entry.id   AF-A0A2L2Z5X9-F1
#
_cell.length_a   1.000
_cell.length_b   1.000
_cell.length_c   1.000
_cell.angle_alpha   90.00
_cell.angle_beta   90.00
_cell.angle_gamma   90.00
#
_symmetry.space_group_name_H-M   'P 1'
#
loop_
_entity.id
_entity.type
_entity.pdbx_description
1 polymer ?
#
loop_
_entity_poly.entity_id
_entity_poly.type
_entity_poly.pdbx_seq_one_letter_code
_entity_poly.pdbx_strand_id
1 'polypeptide(L)' 'IFGLYMGRSFVVVLNNYESVKDAFSNPVILDRPPKLFDFHPGGLGFVASNDKEWIEERRYVMRVMKDI' A
#
# COMPACT_ATOMS: atom_id res chain seq x y z
N ILE A 1 6.43 17.66 1.61
CA ILE A 1 6.36 16.75 0.45
C ILE A 1 7.57 17.00 -0.41
N PHE A 2 8.32 15.98 -0.81
CA PHE A 2 9.44 16.12 -1.73
C PHE A 2 9.56 14.90 -2.63
N GLY A 3 10.18 15.07 -3.80
CA GLY A 3 10.40 13.99 -4.76
C GLY A 3 11.84 13.50 -4.74
N LEU A 4 12.05 12.19 -4.90
CA LEU A 4 13.37 11.61 -5.09
C LEU A 4 13.30 10.40 -6.03
N TYR A 5 14.42 10.07 -6.67
CA TYR A 5 14.53 8.85 -7.46
C TYR A 5 15.00 7.70 -6.57
N MET A 6 14.18 6.64 -6.50
CA MET A 6 14.57 5.34 -5.96
C MET A 6 14.91 4.42 -7.13
N GLY A 7 16.20 4.33 -7.46
CA GLY A 7 16.67 3.67 -8.68
C GLY A 7 16.18 4.43 -9.92
N ARG A 8 15.40 3.76 -10.78
CA ARG A 8 14.81 4.36 -11.98
C ARG A 8 13.38 4.89 -11.77
N SER A 9 12.83 4.72 -10.57
CA SER A 9 11.46 5.11 -10.25
C SER A 9 11.46 6.42 -9.49
N PHE A 10 10.68 7.39 -9.96
CA PHE A 10 10.42 8.62 -9.21
C PHE A 10 9.41 8.35 -8.11
N VAL A 11 9.72 8.77 -6.88
CA VAL A 11 8.90 8.59 -5.69
C VAL A 11 8.62 9.94 -5.06
N VAL A 12 7.38 10.15 -4.66
CA VAL A 12 6.96 11.31 -3.86
C VAL A 12 6.85 10.90 -2.40
N VAL A 13 7.60 11.57 -1.53
CA VAL A 13 7.59 11.34 -0.08
C VAL A 13 6.66 12.34 0.59
N LEU A 14 5.67 11.80 1.30
CA LEU A 14 4.78 12.55 2.18
C LEU A 14 5.40 12.59 3.58
N ASN A 15 5.63 13.80 4.11
CA ASN A 15 6.43 14.00 5.32
C ASN A 15 5.68 14.78 6.42
N ASN A 16 4.37 14.95 6.30
CA ASN A 16 3.53 15.55 7.33
C ASN A 16 2.19 14.80 7.42
N TYR A 17 1.49 14.98 8.54
CA TYR A 17 0.26 14.26 8.82
C TYR A 17 -0.86 14.59 7.83
N GLU A 18 -1.00 15.86 7.45
CA GLU A 18 -2.06 16.33 6.57
C GLU A 18 -1.96 15.67 5.20
N SER A 19 -0.76 15.66 4.60
CA SER A 19 -0.54 15.03 3.30
C SER A 19 -0.72 13.51 3.32
N VAL A 20 -0.29 12.86 4.41
CA VAL A 20 -0.50 11.41 4.58
C VAL A 20 -1.99 11.10 4.74
N LYS A 21 -2.71 11.87 5.56
CA LYS A 21 -4.15 11.70 5.76
C LYS A 21 -4.92 11.87 4.45
N ASP A 22 -4.63 12.93 3.70
CA ASP A 22 -5.27 13.18 2.41
C ASP A 22 -4.97 12.05 1.42
N ALA A 23 -3.72 11.57 1.40
CA ALA A 23 -3.32 10.48 0.53
C ALA A 23 -4.08 9.18 0.84
N PHE A 24 -4.10 8.75 2.10
CA PHE A 24 -4.78 7.52 2.51
C PHE A 24 -6.31 7.63 2.54
N SER A 25 -6.86 8.83 2.33
CA SER A 25 -8.31 9.03 2.16
C SER A 25 -8.75 8.96 0.69
N ASN A 26 -7.81 8.94 -0.26
CA ASN A 26 -8.10 8.85 -1.68
C ASN A 26 -7.92 7.40 -2.19
N PRO A 27 -9.00 6.71 -2.59
CA PRO A 27 -8.92 5.31 -2.99
C PRO A 27 -8.03 5.06 -4.22
N VAL A 28 -7.78 6.07 -5.06
CA VAL A 28 -7.00 5.92 -6.30
C VAL A 28 -5.50 5.69 -6.06
N ILE A 29 -5.00 5.97 -4.84
CA ILE A 29 -3.56 5.91 -4.51
C ILE A 29 -3.25 4.93 -3.38
N LEU A 30 -4.19 4.04 -3.05
CA LEU A 30 -4.02 3.02 -2.01
C LEU A 30 -3.27 1.78 -2.51
N ASP A 31 -3.21 1.58 -3.82
CA ASP A 31 -2.55 0.43 -4.41
C ASP A 31 -1.03 0.52 -4.30
N ARG A 32 -0.42 -0.66 -4.19
CA ARG A 32 1.04 -0.78 -4.26
C ARG A 32 1.47 -0.62 -5.71
N PRO A 33 2.58 0.12 -5.96
CA PRO A 33 3.13 0.26 -7.29
C PRO A 33 3.34 -1.11 -7.95
N PRO A 34 3.02 -1.24 -9.26
CA PRO A 34 3.35 -2.45 -9.99
C PRO A 34 4.84 -2.75 -9.86
N LYS A 35 5.18 -4.04 -9.71
CA LYS A 35 6.56 -4.52 -9.64
C LYS A 35 7.37 -4.06 -8.42
N LEU A 36 6.75 -3.43 -7.43
CA LEU A 36 7.44 -3.03 -6.20
C LEU A 36 8.13 -4.22 -5.52
N PHE A 37 7.57 -5.43 -5.65
CA PHE A 37 8.02 -6.64 -4.97
C PHE A 37 8.62 -7.71 -5.89
N ASP A 38 8.90 -7.38 -7.15
CA ASP A 38 9.47 -8.33 -8.14
C ASP A 38 10.87 -8.86 -7.75
N PHE A 39 11.52 -8.22 -6.77
CA PHE A 39 12.79 -8.68 -6.22
C PHE A 39 12.66 -9.98 -5.40
N HIS A 40 11.44 -10.36 -4.97
CA HIS A 40 11.21 -11.58 -4.22
C HIS A 40 10.56 -12.66 -5.10
N PRO A 41 11.24 -13.79 -5.37
CA PRO A 41 10.66 -14.88 -6.15
C PRO A 41 9.38 -15.40 -5.48
N GLY A 42 8.26 -15.37 -6.18
CA GLY A 42 6.94 -15.76 -5.66
C GLY A 42 6.12 -14.62 -5.04
N GLY A 43 6.65 -13.40 -5.00
CA GLY A 43 5.99 -12.24 -4.40
C GLY A 43 5.90 -12.32 -2.87
N LEU A 44 5.43 -11.24 -2.23
CA LEU A 44 5.37 -11.17 -0.76
C LEU A 44 3.99 -11.58 -0.20
N GLY A 45 3.22 -12.36 -0.95
CA GLY A 45 1.85 -12.74 -0.59
C GLY A 45 0.93 -11.51 -0.44
N PHE A 46 0.12 -11.49 0.60
CA PHE A 46 -0.91 -10.46 0.84
C PHE A 46 -0.40 -9.01 0.78
N VAL A 47 0.82 -8.74 1.26
CA VAL A 47 1.37 -7.36 1.27
C VAL A 47 1.57 -6.80 -0.15
N ALA A 48 1.59 -7.67 -1.16
CA ALA A 48 1.68 -7.32 -2.58
C ALA A 48 0.31 -7.28 -3.29
N SER A 49 -0.79 -7.64 -2.60
CA SER A 49 -2.13 -7.62 -3.17
C SER A 49 -2.71 -6.20 -3.23
N ASN A 50 -3.58 -5.96 -4.21
CA ASN A 50 -4.29 -4.71 -4.42
C ASN A 50 -5.80 -4.97 -4.53
N ASP A 51 -6.60 -3.91 -4.64
CA ASP A 51 -8.03 -3.99 -4.92
C ASP A 51 -8.82 -4.93 -3.99
N LYS A 52 -9.62 -5.84 -4.58
CA LYS A 52 -10.58 -6.70 -3.89
C LYS A 52 -9.90 -7.65 -2.92
N GLU A 53 -8.77 -8.24 -3.33
CA GLU A 53 -8.01 -9.16 -2.49
C GLU A 53 -7.55 -8.48 -1.21
N TRP A 54 -6.96 -7.27 -1.35
CA TRP A 54 -6.57 -6.44 -0.21
C TRP A 54 -7.75 -6.11 0.72
N ILE A 55 -8.88 -5.68 0.14
CA ILE A 55 -10.07 -5.25 0.89
C ILE A 55 -10.73 -6.43 1.63
N GLU A 56 -10.84 -7.59 1.00
CA GLU A 56 -11.51 -8.76 1.55
C GLU A 56 -10.73 -9.37 2.71
N GLU A 57 -9.43 -9.57 2.56
CA GLU A 57 -8.60 -10.11 3.64
C GLU A 57 -8.53 -9.15 4.82
N ARG A 58 -8.35 -7.83 4.59
CA ARG A 58 -8.38 -6.85 5.68
C ARG A 58 -9.70 -6.88 6.44
N ARG A 59 -10.84 -6.98 5.73
CA ARG A 59 -12.16 -7.10 6.35
C ARG A 59 -12.27 -8.38 7.17
N TYR A 60 -11.77 -9.50 6.66
CA TYR A 60 -11.77 -10.77 7.35
C TYR A 60 -10.93 -10.73 8.62
N VAL A 61 -9.67 -10.29 8.52
CA VAL A 61 -8.76 -10.17 9.67
C VAL A 61 -9.35 -9.26 10.74
N MET A 62 -9.86 -8.09 10.38
CA MET A 62 -10.48 -7.16 11.35
C MET A 62 -11.74 -7.75 12.00
N ARG A 63 -12.49 -8.60 11.30
CA ARG A 63 -13.64 -9.32 11.88
C ARG A 63 -13.17 -10.34 12.91
N VAL A 64 -12.20 -11.19 12.55
CA VAL A 64 -11.66 -12.21 13.46
C VAL A 64 -11.02 -11.56 14.68
N MET A 65 -10.22 -10.50 14.50
CA MET A 65 -9.57 -9.78 15.60
C MET A 65 -10.54 -9.12 16.57
N LYS A 66 -11.78 -8.82 16.16
CA LYS A 66 -12.80 -8.28 17.06
C LYS A 66 -13.34 -9.34 18.02
N ASP A 67 -13.32 -10.60 17.59
CA ASP A 67 -13.88 -11.74 18.31
C ASP A 67 -12.81 -12.44 19.20
N ILE A 68 -11.56 -11.96 19.16
CA ILE A 68 -10.44 -12.33 20.05
C ILE A 68 -10.40 -11.33 21.21
#